data_AF-A0A2D7GCW3-F1
#
_entry.id   AF-A0A2D7GCW3-F1
#
_cell.length_a   1.000
_cell.length_b   1.000
_cell.length_c   1.000
_cell.angle_alpha   90.00
_cell.angle_beta   90.00
_cell.angle_gamma   90.00
#
_symmetry.space_group_name_H-M   'P 1'
#
loop_
_entity.id
_entity.type
_entity.pdbx_description
1 polymer ?
#
loop_
_entity_poly.entity_id
_entity_poly.type
_entity_poly.pdbx_seq_one_letter_code
_entity_poly.pdbx_strand_id
1 'polypeptide(L)'
;MIATVTNTAGILFLVENAKGRNRSVYEEEFGEEVDPSGIHVLGISLPHNDVEMRTQWFCKMKGSEDPAEIWLDVDFDALRECTTDLDVPSEKPGVTDGA
;
A
#
# COMPACT_ATOMS: atom_id res chain seq x y z
N MET A 1 -9.75 9.00 -11.65
CA MET A 1 -8.32 8.80 -11.31
C MET A 1 -8.17 7.33 -11.01
N ILE A 2 -7.12 6.66 -11.46
CA ILE A 2 -6.89 5.25 -11.12
C ILE A 2 -5.97 5.20 -9.92
N ALA A 3 -6.34 4.41 -8.91
CA ALA A 3 -5.51 4.12 -7.74
C ALA A 3 -5.27 2.61 -7.65
N THR A 4 -4.01 2.20 -7.56
CA THR A 4 -3.65 0.81 -7.29
C THR A 4 -3.66 0.58 -5.78
N VAL A 5 -4.37 -0.44 -5.32
CA VAL A 5 -4.55 -0.74 -3.89
C VAL A 5 -4.38 -2.22 -3.58
N THR A 6 -4.20 -2.52 -2.29
CA THR A 6 -4.34 -3.86 -1.72
C THR A 6 -5.06 -3.79 -0.37
N ASN A 7 -5.65 -4.90 0.07
CA ASN A 7 -6.08 -5.06 1.46
C ASN A 7 -4.92 -5.48 2.37
N THR A 8 -5.19 -5.62 3.66
CA THR A 8 -4.20 -6.02 4.67
C THR A 8 -3.53 -7.36 4.37
N ALA A 9 -4.27 -8.35 3.89
CA ALA A 9 -3.68 -9.64 3.55
C ALA A 9 -2.63 -9.51 2.44
N GLY A 10 -2.92 -8.70 1.41
CA GLY A 10 -1.97 -8.47 0.33
C GLY A 10 -0.78 -7.60 0.74
N ILE A 11 -0.94 -6.56 1.58
CA ILE A 11 0.23 -5.79 2.04
C ILE A 11 1.15 -6.63 2.92
N LEU A 12 0.60 -7.51 3.77
CA LEU A 12 1.40 -8.43 4.58
C LEU A 12 2.14 -9.46 3.71
N PHE A 13 1.49 -9.95 2.64
CA PHE A 13 2.15 -10.79 1.65
C PHE A 13 3.32 -10.06 0.97
N LEU A 14 3.15 -8.79 0.59
CA LEU A 14 4.21 -7.98 0.00
C LEU A 14 5.36 -7.71 0.98
N VAL A 15 5.05 -7.44 2.26
CA VAL A 15 6.06 -7.27 3.31
C VAL A 15 6.89 -8.54 3.48
N GLU A 16 6.25 -9.73 3.52
CA GLU A 16 6.98 -11.00 3.61
C GLU A 16 7.76 -11.32 2.32
N ASN A 17 7.22 -11.00 1.13
CA ASN A 17 7.93 -11.17 -0.14
C ASN A 17 9.24 -10.36 -0.18
N ALA A 18 9.21 -9.16 0.39
CA ALA A 18 10.31 -8.21 0.42
C ALA A 18 11.26 -8.38 1.62
N LYS A 19 11.03 -9.39 2.46
CA LYS A 19 11.82 -9.69 3.66
C LYS A 19 13.29 -9.88 3.33
N GLY A 20 14.15 -9.22 4.11
CA GLY A 20 15.59 -9.23 3.91
C GLY A 20 16.08 -8.37 2.72
N ARG A 21 15.17 -7.71 1.98
CA ARG A 21 15.51 -6.78 0.89
C ARG A 21 15.39 -5.32 1.34
N ASN A 22 14.45 -5.02 2.23
CA ASN A 22 14.21 -3.67 2.73
C ASN A 22 14.91 -3.38 4.07
N ARG A 23 15.25 -2.10 4.29
CA ARG A 23 15.83 -1.60 5.55
C ARG A 23 14.83 -0.84 6.44
N SER A 24 13.63 -0.54 5.93
CA SER A 24 12.71 0.45 6.52
C SER A 24 11.44 -0.14 7.13
N VAL A 25 11.29 -1.47 7.17
CA VAL A 25 10.10 -2.13 7.73
C VAL A 25 10.56 -3.23 8.68
N TYR A 26 10.07 -3.18 9.92
CA TYR A 26 10.14 -4.28 10.88
C TYR A 26 8.88 -5.12 10.69
N GLU A 27 9.00 -6.30 10.08
CA GLU A 27 7.86 -7.03 9.53
C GLU A 27 6.87 -7.49 10.60
N GLU A 28 7.38 -7.95 11.74
CA GLU A 28 6.56 -8.41 12.87
C GLU A 28 5.78 -7.25 13.49
N GLU A 29 6.46 -6.14 13.81
CA GLU A 29 5.82 -4.94 14.37
C GLU A 29 4.80 -4.33 13.40
N PHE A 30 5.13 -4.30 12.10
CA PHE A 30 4.20 -3.82 11.08
C PHE A 30 2.92 -4.68 11.03
N GLY A 31 3.05 -6.00 11.11
CA GLY A 31 1.91 -6.92 11.13
C GLY A 31 1.01 -6.74 12.35
N GLU A 32 1.57 -6.35 13.49
CA GLU A 32 0.81 -6.06 14.71
C GLU A 32 0.08 -4.72 14.65
N GLU A 33 0.61 -3.73 13.95
CA GLU A 33 0.08 -2.36 13.94
C GLU A 33 -0.82 -2.04 12.73
N VAL A 34 -0.71 -2.80 11.63
CA VAL A 34 -1.53 -2.55 10.43
C VAL A 34 -3.02 -2.83 10.69
N ASP A 35 -3.91 -1.99 10.17
CA ASP A 35 -5.36 -2.18 10.32
C ASP A 35 -5.78 -3.47 9.59
N PRO A 36 -6.42 -4.46 10.26
CA PRO A 36 -6.84 -5.72 9.66
C PRO A 36 -7.93 -5.59 8.60
N SER A 37 -8.62 -4.44 8.57
CA SER A 37 -9.64 -4.07 7.58
C SER A 37 -9.18 -2.95 6.65
N GLY A 38 -7.89 -2.59 6.72
CA GLY A 38 -7.29 -1.49 5.99
C GLY A 38 -7.27 -1.69 4.47
N ILE A 39 -7.38 -0.58 3.76
CA ILE A 39 -6.98 -0.46 2.36
C ILE A 39 -5.66 0.30 2.33
N HIS A 40 -4.69 -0.25 1.61
CA HIS A 40 -3.35 0.30 1.46
C HIS A 40 -3.17 0.74 0.01
N VAL A 41 -2.66 1.95 -0.17
CA VAL A 41 -2.61 2.60 -1.49
C VAL A 41 -1.17 2.65 -1.97
N LEU A 42 -0.94 2.23 -3.21
CA LEU A 42 0.34 2.38 -3.88
C LEU A 42 0.50 3.84 -4.31
N GLY A 43 1.50 4.52 -3.77
CA GLY A 43 1.84 5.89 -4.14
C GLY A 43 2.69 5.96 -5.40
N ILE A 44 3.79 5.21 -5.40
CA ILE A 44 4.79 5.21 -6.47
C ILE A 44 5.23 3.77 -6.73
N SER A 45 5.48 3.44 -7.99
CA SER A 45 6.15 2.20 -8.40
C SER A 45 7.19 2.49 -9.49
N LEU A 46 8.38 1.91 -9.34
CA LEU A 46 9.47 2.01 -10.30
C LEU A 46 10.26 0.69 -10.36
N PRO A 47 10.74 0.26 -11.54
CA PRO A 47 11.66 -0.87 -11.63
C PRO A 47 12.91 -0.63 -10.79
N HIS A 48 13.22 -1.56 -9.87
CA HIS A 48 14.44 -1.53 -9.08
C HIS A 48 15.58 -2.25 -9.80
N ASN A 49 15.26 -3.37 -10.44
CA ASN A 49 16.15 -4.21 -11.26
C ASN A 49 15.32 -5.10 -12.21
N ASP A 50 15.93 -6.14 -12.77
CA ASP A 50 15.29 -7.03 -13.75
C ASP A 50 14.26 -8.00 -13.15
N VAL A 51 14.06 -8.01 -11.83
CA VAL A 51 13.12 -8.91 -11.13
C VAL A 51 12.22 -8.21 -10.10
N GLU A 52 12.57 -7.00 -9.64
CA GLU A 52 11.89 -6.29 -8.55
C GLU A 52 11.37 -4.90 -8.95
N MET A 53 10.24 -4.52 -8.36
CA MET A 53 9.72 -3.15 -8.27
C MET A 53 10.06 -2.54 -6.91
N ARG A 54 10.56 -1.32 -6.92
CA ARG A 54 10.52 -0.44 -5.75
C ARG A 54 9.15 0.23 -5.67
N THR A 55 8.49 0.06 -4.53
CA THR A 55 7.13 0.54 -4.30
C THR A 55 7.04 1.38 -3.03
N GLN A 56 6.30 2.48 -3.10
CA GLN A 56 5.91 3.29 -1.95
C GLN A 56 4.45 3.01 -1.62
N TRP A 57 4.17 2.71 -0.35
CA TRP A 57 2.83 2.37 0.12
C TRP A 57 2.39 3.31 1.24
N PHE A 58 1.12 3.70 1.20
CA PHE A 58 0.41 4.37 2.27
C PHE A 58 -0.53 3.38 2.94
N CYS A 59 -0.21 3.00 4.17
CA CYS A 59 -0.87 1.93 4.89
C CYS A 59 -1.77 2.46 6.01
N LYS A 60 -3.04 2.04 6.02
CA LYS A 60 -3.92 2.27 7.17
C LYS A 60 -3.42 1.49 8.39
N MET A 61 -3.16 2.20 9.48
CA MET A 61 -2.70 1.63 10.75
C MET A 61 -3.84 1.62 11.76
N LYS A 62 -3.79 0.70 12.73
CA LYS A 62 -4.77 0.62 13.82
C LYS A 62 -4.80 1.93 14.61
N GLY A 63 -5.99 2.46 14.83
CA GLY A 63 -6.19 3.64 15.67
C GLY A 63 -5.57 4.94 15.15
N SER A 64 -5.06 4.97 13.91
CA SER A 64 -4.51 6.16 13.26
C SER A 64 -5.39 6.60 12.10
N GLU A 65 -5.70 7.90 12.03
CA GLU A 65 -6.34 8.50 10.86
C GLU A 65 -5.33 8.76 9.73
N ASP A 66 -4.08 9.02 10.07
CA ASP A 66 -3.01 9.24 9.11
C ASP A 66 -2.38 7.90 8.69
N PRO A 67 -2.20 7.65 7.37
CA PRO A 67 -1.55 6.44 6.90
C PRO A 67 -0.04 6.49 7.17
N ALA A 68 0.54 5.33 7.48
CA ALA A 68 2.00 5.19 7.54
C ALA A 68 2.57 4.99 6.13
N GLU A 69 3.71 5.63 5.86
CA GLU A 69 4.44 5.43 4.61
C GLU A 69 5.49 4.33 4.78
N ILE A 70 5.50 3.34 3.88
CA ILE A 70 6.54 2.31 3.80
C ILE A 70 7.08 2.17 2.38
N TRP A 71 8.30 1.65 2.28
CA TRP A 71 8.96 1.34 1.02
C TRP A 71 9.28 -0.14 0.94
N LEU A 72 8.91 -0.78 -0.17
CA LEU A 72 9.12 -2.20 -0.40
C LEU A 72 9.73 -2.46 -1.79
N ASP A 73 10.81 -3.23 -1.83
CA ASP A 73 11.34 -3.85 -3.03
C ASP A 73 10.71 -5.26 -3.20
N VAL A 74 9.74 -5.39 -4.09
CA VAL A 74 8.88 -6.58 -4.26
C VAL A 74 9.00 -7.17 -5.66
N ASP A 75 8.79 -8.48 -5.81
CA ASP A 75 8.80 -9.14 -7.12
C ASP A 75 7.65 -8.62 -8.02
N PHE A 76 7.87 -8.54 -9.33
CA PHE A 76 6.83 -8.09 -10.29
C PHE A 76 5.55 -8.92 -10.18
N ASP A 77 5.67 -10.24 -10.09
CA ASP A 77 4.54 -11.16 -10.02
C ASP A 77 3.79 -11.02 -8.69
N ALA A 78 4.52 -10.87 -7.58
CA ALA A 78 3.92 -10.66 -6.26
C ALA A 78 3.08 -9.39 -6.24
N LEU A 79 3.59 -8.29 -6.81
CA LEU A 79 2.85 -7.03 -6.92
C LEU A 79 1.55 -7.22 -7.74
N ARG A 80 1.61 -7.93 -8.86
CA ARG A 80 0.44 -8.15 -9.72
C ARG A 80 -0.63 -9.04 -9.06
N GLU A 81 -0.22 -10.02 -8.27
CA GLU A 81 -1.15 -11.00 -7.68
C GLU A 81 -2.02 -10.42 -6.56
N CYS A 82 -1.51 -9.45 -5.81
CA CYS A 82 -2.18 -8.93 -4.62
C CYS A 82 -2.78 -7.53 -4.77
N THR A 83 -2.60 -6.88 -5.91
CA THR A 83 -3.09 -5.53 -6.14
C THR A 83 -4.29 -5.48 -7.07
N THR A 84 -5.05 -4.40 -6.98
CA THR A 84 -6.18 -4.11 -7.86
C THR A 84 -6.25 -2.63 -8.13
N ASP A 85 -6.57 -2.27 -9.36
CA ASP A 85 -6.80 -0.88 -9.75
C ASP A 85 -8.26 -0.51 -9.52
N LEU A 86 -8.47 0.61 -8.83
CA LEU A 86 -9.78 1.19 -8.56
C LEU A 86 -9.94 2.52 -9.28
N ASP A 87 -11.09 2.70 -9.93
CA ASP A 87 -11.53 3.99 -10.41
C ASP A 87 -12.01 4.85 -9.25
N VAL A 88 -11.22 5.86 -8.92
CA VAL A 88 -11.56 6.89 -7.93
C VAL A 88 -12.20 8.07 -8.64
N PRO A 89 -13.47 8.41 -8.34
CA PRO A 89 -14.13 9.59 -8.88
C PRO A 89 -13.31 10.84 -8.55
N SER A 90 -13.16 11.74 -9.53
CA SER A 90 -12.45 13.01 -9.33
C SER A 90 -13.30 14.06 -8.61
N GLU A 91 -14.48 13.71 -8.14
CA GLU A 91 -15.38 14.67 -7.50
C GLU A 91 -14.87 15.01 -6.11
N LYS A 92 -14.68 16.32 -5.85
CA LYS A 92 -14.58 16.80 -4.48
C LYS A 92 -15.88 16.41 -3.79
N PRO A 93 -15.86 15.87 -2.56
CA PRO A 93 -17.08 15.76 -1.77
C PRO A 93 -17.71 17.15 -1.74
N GLY A 94 -18.91 17.24 -2.30
CA GLY A 94 -19.60 18.51 -2.47
C GLY A 94 -19.64 19.23 -1.12
N VAL A 95 -18.98 20.39 -1.06
CA VAL A 95 -19.37 21.41 -0.10
C VAL A 95 -20.81 21.73 -0.48
N THR A 96 -21.77 21.16 0.25
CA THR A 96 -23.13 21.67 0.22
C THR A 96 -23.04 23.05 0.84
N ASP A 97 -22.84 24.07 0.00
CA ASP A 97 -23.11 25.44 0.39
C ASP A 97 -24.57 25.47 0.82
N GLY A 98 -24.77 25.61 2.13
CA GLY A 98 -26.09 25.73 2.73
C GLY A 98 -26.80 26.93 2.11
N ALA A 99 -27.91 26.66 1.43
CA ALA A 99 -28.91 27.64 1.03
C ALA A 99 -30.15 27.48 1.90
#